data_AF-A0A5Q0SIH8-F1
#
_entry.id   AF-A0A5Q0SIH8-F1
#
_cell.length_a   1.000
_cell.length_b   1.000
_cell.length_c   1.000
_cell.angle_alpha   90.00
_cell.angle_beta   90.00
_cell.angle_gamma   90.00
#
_symmetry.space_group_name_H-M   'P 1'
#
loop_
_entity.id
_entity.type
_entity.pdbx_description
1 polymer ?
#
loop_
_entity_poly.entity_id
_entity_poly.type
_entity_poly.pdbx_seq_one_letter_code
_entity_poly.pdbx_strand_id
1 'polypeptide(L)'
;MSENIKLVRKYLAIDENRNIVAEGNSWEEVEEIMKKKGYKRSQYDILIVVEGNENKYITGKRAIILTILELAREKQIVLSKTKIQKLVFLVQKELGKEYFKFVPYKYGPWSSELAEELDKLVNEGIVKKYEKDSSNFYELQTQAEKDKEVERKANKYISMPLEYLLALIYARYPEMTELSEIKEKVKEFQKRFNIL
;
A
#
# COMPACT_ATOMS: atom_id res chain seq x y z
N MET A 1 2.21 -6.31 15.64
CA MET A 1 1.90 -5.09 16.41
C MET A 1 0.81 -4.35 15.66
N SER A 2 -0.36 -4.19 16.27
CA SER A 2 -1.49 -3.45 15.70
C SER A 2 -1.16 -1.96 15.69
N GLU A 3 -1.08 -1.34 14.51
CA GLU A 3 -0.94 0.11 14.40
C GLU A 3 -2.26 0.76 14.86
N ASN A 4 -2.22 1.47 15.99
CA ASN A 4 -3.33 2.22 16.53
C ASN A 4 -3.68 3.36 15.55
N ILE A 5 -4.92 3.39 15.06
CA ILE A 5 -5.50 4.53 14.36
C ILE A 5 -5.45 5.73 15.32
N LYS A 6 -4.64 6.74 15.00
CA LYS A 6 -4.59 7.98 15.80
C LYS A 6 -5.80 8.85 15.45
N LEU A 7 -6.93 8.59 16.11
CA LEU A 7 -8.13 9.43 16.01
C LEU A 7 -7.81 10.83 16.55
N VAL A 8 -7.99 11.86 15.73
CA VAL A 8 -7.95 13.25 16.18
C VAL A 8 -9.37 13.69 16.41
N ARG A 9 -9.64 14.19 17.61
CA ARG A 9 -10.93 14.78 17.94
C ARG A 9 -10.78 16.29 17.84
N LYS A 10 -11.65 16.89 17.05
CA LYS A 10 -11.87 18.33 17.03
C LYS A 10 -13.25 18.62 17.58
N TYR A 11 -13.36 19.76 18.24
CA TYR A 11 -14.59 20.26 18.84
C TYR A 11 -14.94 21.55 18.12
N LEU A 12 -16.14 21.62 17.54
CA LEU A 12 -16.63 22.78 16.79
C LEU A 12 -17.80 23.40 17.53
N ALA A 13 -17.72 24.69 17.86
CA ALA A 13 -18.89 25.44 18.30
C ALA A 13 -19.70 25.88 17.08
N ILE A 14 -20.99 25.62 17.12
CA ILE A 14 -21.94 25.92 16.06
C ILE A 14 -23.03 26.82 16.62
N ASP A 15 -23.24 27.98 16.00
CA ASP A 15 -24.29 28.91 16.41
C ASP A 15 -25.70 28.46 15.97
N GLU A 16 -26.73 29.20 16.40
CA GLU A 16 -28.13 28.95 16.06
C GLU A 16 -28.42 28.92 14.54
N ASN A 17 -27.58 29.57 13.73
CA ASN A 17 -27.68 29.61 12.27
C ASN A 17 -26.86 28.49 11.60
N ARG A 18 -26.33 27.56 12.40
CA ARG A 18 -25.47 26.44 11.99
C ARG A 18 -24.11 26.86 11.43
N ASN A 19 -23.62 28.05 11.75
CA ASN A 19 -22.27 28.45 11.38
C ASN A 19 -21.26 27.95 12.39
N ILE A 20 -20.10 27.49 11.90
CA ILE A 20 -18.96 27.18 12.76
C ILE A 20 -18.37 28.50 13.26
N VAL A 21 -18.43 28.72 14.57
CA VAL A 21 -18.01 29.98 15.22
C VAL A 21 -16.77 29.81 16.10
N ALA A 22 -16.37 28.58 16.44
CA ALA A 22 -15.08 28.27 17.04
C ALA A 22 -14.67 26.82 16.78
N GLU A 23 -13.37 26.54 16.85
CA GLU A 23 -12.76 25.21 16.76
C GLU A 23 -11.73 25.06 17.89
N GLY A 24 -11.59 23.85 18.44
CA GLY A 24 -10.59 23.50 19.44
C GLY A 24 -10.32 21.99 19.50
N ASN A 25 -9.30 21.60 20.26
CA ASN A 25 -8.88 20.21 20.45
C ASN A 25 -9.54 19.56 21.69
N SER A 26 -10.25 20.35 22.49
CA SER A 26 -11.01 19.91 23.66
C SER A 26 -12.29 20.73 23.80
N TRP A 27 -13.22 20.25 24.62
CA TRP A 27 -14.46 20.96 24.91
C TRP A 27 -14.18 22.25 25.68
N GLU A 28 -13.26 22.20 26.65
CA GLU A 28 -12.89 23.31 27.53
C GLU A 28 -12.25 24.46 26.75
N GLU A 29 -11.40 24.14 25.76
CA GLU A 29 -10.79 25.13 24.87
C GLU A 29 -11.86 25.90 24.07
N VAL A 30 -12.84 25.18 23.52
CA VAL A 30 -13.94 25.79 22.76
C VAL A 30 -14.80 26.69 23.65
N GLU A 31 -15.14 26.25 24.86
CA GLU A 31 -15.88 27.06 25.85
C GLU A 31 -15.14 28.35 26.21
N GLU A 32 -13.82 28.30 26.42
CA GLU A 32 -13.01 29.49 26.67
C GLU A 32 -13.03 30.47 25.49
N ILE A 33 -12.90 29.96 24.26
CA ILE A 33 -12.97 30.77 23.04
C ILE A 33 -14.35 31.44 22.95
N MET A 34 -15.42 30.68 23.17
CA MET A 34 -16.79 31.19 23.07
C MET A 34 -17.08 32.25 24.15
N LYS A 35 -16.61 32.04 25.38
CA LYS A 35 -16.69 33.04 26.46
C LYS A 35 -15.94 34.32 26.11
N LYS A 36 -14.72 34.23 25.57
CA LYS A 36 -13.93 35.38 25.12
C LYS A 36 -14.61 36.13 23.98
N LYS A 37 -15.36 35.43 23.12
CA LYS A 37 -16.18 36.00 22.04
C LYS A 37 -17.52 36.57 22.52
N GLY A 38 -17.86 36.45 23.80
CA GLY A 38 -19.10 36.99 24.37
C GLY A 38 -20.35 36.14 24.14
N TYR A 39 -20.20 34.90 23.67
CA TYR A 39 -21.32 33.97 23.53
C TYR A 39 -21.77 33.43 24.89
N LYS A 40 -23.08 33.30 25.10
CA LYS A 40 -23.66 32.54 26.21
C LYS A 40 -23.80 31.08 25.80
N ARG A 41 -23.71 30.16 26.77
CA ARG A 41 -23.77 28.72 26.51
C ARG A 41 -25.03 28.26 25.77
N SER A 42 -26.15 28.96 25.96
CA SER A 42 -27.42 28.67 25.28
C SER A 42 -27.47 29.09 23.81
N GLN A 43 -26.44 29.76 23.29
CA GLN A 43 -26.42 30.34 21.93
C GLN A 43 -25.63 29.49 20.93
N TYR A 44 -25.10 28.34 21.37
CA TYR A 44 -24.32 27.46 20.51
C TYR A 44 -24.33 26.02 21.02
N ASP A 45 -24.12 25.10 20.10
CA ASP A 45 -23.85 23.69 20.38
C ASP A 45 -22.37 23.39 20.12
N ILE A 46 -21.85 22.33 20.75
CA ILE A 46 -20.51 21.82 20.44
C ILE A 46 -20.66 20.46 19.77
N LEU A 47 -20.20 20.36 18.53
CA LEU A 47 -20.07 19.09 17.82
C LEU A 47 -18.67 18.53 17.98
N ILE A 48 -18.57 17.21 18.14
CA ILE A 48 -17.30 16.49 18.11
C ILE A 48 -17.12 15.93 16.70
N VAL A 49 -16.11 16.42 15.99
CA VAL A 49 -15.66 15.86 14.73
C VAL A 49 -14.52 14.91 15.03
N VAL A 50 -14.73 13.64 14.74
CA VAL A 50 -13.65 12.65 14.77
C VAL A 50 -13.05 12.62 13.38
N GLU A 51 -11.98 13.38 13.19
CA GLU A 51 -11.12 13.22 12.03
C GLU A 51 -10.26 11.99 12.32
N GLY A 52 -10.46 10.90 11.57
CA GLY A 52 -9.37 9.94 11.44
C GLY A 52 -8.18 10.74 10.93
N ASN A 53 -7.02 10.70 11.60
CA ASN A 53 -5.81 11.11 10.91
C ASN A 53 -5.72 10.19 9.69
N GLU A 54 -6.11 10.70 8.54
CA GLU A 54 -5.49 10.33 7.30
C GLU A 54 -4.01 10.68 7.49
N ASN A 55 -3.26 9.74 8.04
CA ASN A 55 -1.86 9.65 7.66
C ASN A 55 -1.92 9.70 6.13
N LYS A 56 -1.42 10.79 5.56
CA LYS A 56 -1.42 11.17 4.13
C LYS A 56 -0.73 10.14 3.20
N TYR A 57 -0.46 8.96 3.73
CA TYR A 57 0.18 7.81 3.15
C TYR A 57 -0.47 6.58 3.80
N ILE A 58 -1.07 5.71 2.99
CA ILE A 58 -1.42 4.35 3.40
C ILE A 58 -0.11 3.68 3.84
N THR A 59 -0.03 3.11 5.04
CA THR A 59 1.10 2.29 5.51
C THR A 59 0.70 0.82 5.66
N GLY A 60 1.68 -0.08 5.74
CA GLY A 60 1.45 -1.50 6.04
C GLY A 60 1.26 -2.41 4.81
N LYS A 61 0.74 -3.63 5.05
CA LYS A 61 0.70 -4.72 4.05
C LYS A 61 -0.09 -4.35 2.79
N ARG A 62 -1.20 -3.61 2.92
CA ARG A 62 -2.01 -3.17 1.77
C ARG A 62 -1.32 -2.05 0.99
N ALA A 63 -0.66 -1.13 1.67
CA ALA A 63 0.02 0.00 1.06
C ALA A 63 1.03 -0.42 0.00
N ILE A 64 1.82 -1.47 0.27
CA ILE A 64 2.83 -1.94 -0.68
C ILE A 64 2.21 -2.48 -1.97
N ILE A 65 1.08 -3.20 -1.87
CA ILE A 65 0.36 -3.71 -3.05
C ILE A 65 -0.22 -2.55 -3.85
N LEU A 66 -0.96 -1.66 -3.19
CA LEU A 66 -1.61 -0.52 -3.82
C LEU A 66 -0.60 0.42 -4.48
N THR A 67 0.53 0.68 -3.81
CA THR A 67 1.61 1.51 -4.38
C THR A 67 2.20 0.88 -5.64
N ILE A 68 2.43 -0.44 -5.66
CA ILE A 68 2.95 -1.15 -6.84
C ILE A 68 1.94 -1.11 -7.99
N LEU A 69 0.65 -1.33 -7.70
CA LEU A 69 -0.41 -1.30 -8.72
C LEU A 69 -0.66 0.13 -9.25
N GLU A 70 -0.60 1.13 -8.39
CA GLU A 70 -0.72 2.55 -8.75
C GLU A 70 0.42 2.96 -9.69
N LEU A 71 1.68 2.60 -9.36
CA LEU A 71 2.83 2.84 -10.22
C LEU A 71 2.73 2.12 -11.56
N ALA A 72 2.18 0.90 -11.56
CA ALA A 72 1.95 0.15 -12.78
C ALA A 72 0.92 0.86 -13.68
N ARG A 73 -0.19 1.32 -13.10
CA ARG A 73 -1.22 2.11 -13.81
C ARG A 73 -0.63 3.41 -14.39
N GLU A 74 0.11 4.19 -13.59
CA GLU A 74 0.75 5.44 -14.06
C GLU A 74 1.70 5.21 -15.23
N LYS A 75 2.43 4.08 -15.22
CA LYS A 75 3.39 3.71 -16.27
C LYS A 75 2.79 2.84 -17.38
N GLN A 76 1.49 2.57 -17.33
CA GLN A 76 0.78 1.68 -18.27
C GLN A 76 1.42 0.29 -18.38
N ILE A 77 1.88 -0.24 -17.25
CA ILE A 77 2.48 -1.57 -17.13
C ILE A 77 1.43 -2.56 -16.63
N VAL A 78 1.27 -3.64 -17.36
CA VAL A 78 0.40 -4.76 -16.96
C VAL A 78 1.17 -5.69 -16.01
N LEU A 79 0.56 -6.05 -14.87
CA LEU A 79 1.18 -6.89 -13.85
C LEU A 79 0.50 -8.25 -13.72
N SER A 80 1.26 -9.32 -13.98
CA SER A 80 0.84 -10.68 -13.67
C SER A 80 0.99 -10.99 -12.18
N LYS A 81 0.27 -12.01 -11.69
CA LYS A 81 0.39 -12.52 -10.31
C LYS A 81 1.85 -12.74 -9.92
N THR A 82 2.62 -13.38 -10.80
CA THR A 82 4.04 -13.69 -10.56
C THR A 82 4.86 -12.41 -10.47
N LYS A 83 4.64 -11.43 -11.36
CA LYS A 83 5.37 -10.15 -11.33
C LYS A 83 5.09 -9.38 -10.04
N ILE A 84 3.85 -9.35 -9.56
CA ILE A 84 3.49 -8.72 -8.27
C ILE A 84 4.24 -9.39 -7.12
N GLN A 85 4.24 -10.73 -7.06
CA GLN A 85 4.96 -11.49 -6.04
C GLN A 85 6.47 -11.13 -6.00
N LYS A 86 7.12 -11.00 -7.17
CA LYS A 86 8.54 -10.62 -7.24
C LYS A 86 8.79 -9.16 -6.86
N LEU A 87 7.93 -8.24 -7.29
CA LEU A 87 8.05 -6.82 -6.95
C LEU A 87 7.87 -6.61 -5.43
N VAL A 88 6.82 -7.18 -4.83
CA VAL A 88 6.59 -7.07 -3.38
C VAL A 88 7.75 -7.67 -2.59
N PHE A 89 8.24 -8.85 -2.99
CA PHE A 89 9.39 -9.49 -2.35
C PHE A 89 10.64 -8.60 -2.37
N LEU A 90 11.03 -8.08 -3.53
CA LEU A 90 12.21 -7.22 -3.68
C LEU A 90 12.06 -5.92 -2.88
N VAL A 91 10.89 -5.29 -2.95
CA VAL A 91 10.62 -4.02 -2.27
C VAL A 91 10.64 -4.21 -0.75
N GLN A 92 9.98 -5.24 -0.21
CA GLN A 92 9.98 -5.44 1.24
C GLN A 92 11.39 -5.78 1.77
N LYS A 93 12.20 -6.53 1.02
CA LYS A 93 13.60 -6.81 1.38
C LYS A 93 14.44 -5.54 1.40
N GLU A 94 14.26 -4.66 0.41
CA GLU A 94 14.94 -3.35 0.38
C GLU A 94 14.51 -2.37 1.46
N LEU A 95 13.31 -2.54 2.01
CA LEU A 95 12.78 -1.76 3.12
C LEU A 95 13.20 -2.34 4.48
N GLY A 96 13.72 -3.57 4.53
CA GLY A 96 13.95 -4.28 5.80
C GLY A 96 12.64 -4.57 6.54
N LYS A 97 11.52 -4.73 5.83
CA LYS A 97 10.18 -4.96 6.40
C LYS A 97 9.66 -6.34 6.02
N GLU A 98 8.94 -6.98 6.93
CA GLU A 98 8.29 -8.27 6.71
C GLU A 98 6.78 -8.10 6.57
N TYR A 99 6.35 -7.42 5.49
CA TYR A 99 4.92 -7.25 5.21
C TYR A 99 4.25 -8.60 4.92
N PHE A 100 4.89 -9.47 4.14
CA PHE A 100 4.38 -10.79 3.81
C PHE A 100 5.43 -11.85 4.08
N LYS A 101 5.00 -13.02 4.56
CA LYS A 101 5.86 -14.19 4.69
C LYS A 101 6.05 -14.84 3.32
N PHE A 102 7.30 -14.90 2.86
CA PHE A 102 7.68 -15.57 1.62
C PHE A 102 8.40 -16.87 1.89
N VAL A 103 8.11 -17.88 1.07
CA VAL A 103 8.77 -19.19 1.07
C VAL A 103 9.30 -19.53 -0.33
N PRO A 104 10.33 -20.39 -0.45
CA PRO A 104 10.76 -20.91 -1.75
C PRO A 104 9.60 -21.63 -2.46
N TYR A 105 9.51 -21.46 -3.79
CA TYR A 105 8.45 -22.09 -4.59
C TYR A 105 8.87 -22.24 -6.06
N LYS A 106 7.94 -22.75 -6.89
CA LYS A 106 8.14 -23.13 -8.31
C LYS A 106 8.87 -22.08 -9.15
N TYR A 107 8.62 -20.79 -8.90
CA TYR A 107 9.22 -19.67 -9.64
C TYR A 107 10.02 -18.74 -8.72
N GLY A 108 10.60 -19.28 -7.64
CA GLY A 108 11.26 -18.50 -6.59
C GLY A 108 10.29 -18.10 -5.47
N PRO A 109 10.51 -16.96 -4.77
CA PRO A 109 9.77 -16.62 -3.57
C PRO A 109 8.28 -16.43 -3.84
N TRP A 110 7.44 -17.04 -3.03
CA TRP A 110 5.98 -16.92 -3.09
C TRP A 110 5.39 -16.71 -1.70
N SER A 111 4.32 -15.93 -1.64
CA SER A 111 3.55 -15.69 -0.42
C SER A 111 2.06 -15.96 -0.67
N SER A 112 1.48 -16.88 0.12
CA SER A 112 0.03 -17.14 0.18
C SER A 112 -0.71 -15.91 0.70
N GLU A 113 -0.19 -15.29 1.75
CA GLU A 113 -0.77 -14.08 2.36
C GLU A 113 -0.95 -12.96 1.33
N LEU A 114 0.06 -12.74 0.47
CA LEU A 114 -0.03 -11.76 -0.61
C LEU A 114 -1.07 -12.15 -1.67
N ALA A 115 -1.17 -13.43 -2.00
CA ALA A 115 -2.17 -13.90 -2.96
C ALA A 115 -3.60 -13.73 -2.43
N GLU A 116 -3.84 -14.09 -1.17
CA GLU A 116 -5.12 -13.89 -0.49
C GLU A 116 -5.47 -12.41 -0.39
N GLU A 117 -4.49 -11.55 -0.10
CA GLU A 117 -4.72 -10.11 -0.01
C GLU A 117 -5.08 -9.49 -1.37
N LEU A 118 -4.48 -9.96 -2.46
CA LEU A 118 -4.90 -9.58 -3.82
C LEU A 118 -6.34 -10.03 -4.10
N ASP A 119 -6.72 -11.24 -3.72
CA ASP A 119 -8.09 -11.74 -3.95
C ASP A 119 -9.11 -10.95 -3.10
N LYS A 120 -8.76 -10.49 -1.89
CA LYS A 120 -9.61 -9.55 -1.12
C LYS A 120 -9.78 -8.22 -1.83
N LEU A 121 -8.71 -7.61 -2.33
CA LEU A 121 -8.79 -6.35 -3.08
C LEU A 121 -9.66 -6.47 -4.34
N VAL A 122 -9.69 -7.67 -4.94
CA VAL A 122 -10.60 -7.98 -6.05
C VAL A 122 -12.04 -8.05 -5.58
N ASN A 123 -12.32 -8.75 -4.49
CA ASN A 123 -13.67 -8.85 -3.91
C ASN A 123 -14.20 -7.49 -3.43
N GLU A 124 -13.32 -6.61 -2.96
CA GLU A 124 -13.63 -5.22 -2.57
C GLU A 124 -13.84 -4.29 -3.78
N GLY A 125 -13.57 -4.75 -5.01
CA GLY A 125 -13.73 -3.95 -6.23
C GLY A 125 -12.63 -2.92 -6.48
N ILE A 126 -11.57 -2.90 -5.65
CA ILE A 126 -10.43 -1.98 -5.77
C ILE A 126 -9.51 -2.40 -6.93
N VAL A 127 -9.35 -3.71 -7.12
CA VAL A 127 -8.49 -4.30 -8.15
C VAL A 127 -9.33 -5.15 -9.08
N LYS A 128 -9.13 -4.99 -10.38
CA LYS A 128 -9.69 -5.90 -11.38
C LYS A 128 -8.69 -7.01 -11.66
N LYS A 129 -9.18 -8.24 -11.64
CA LYS A 129 -8.46 -9.44 -12.05
C LYS A 129 -8.98 -9.90 -13.41
N TYR A 130 -8.08 -10.24 -14.32
CA TYR A 130 -8.42 -10.83 -15.61
C TYR A 130 -7.38 -11.87 -16.03
N GLU A 131 -7.77 -12.79 -16.90
CA GLU A 131 -6.90 -13.83 -17.42
C GLU A 131 -6.42 -13.51 -18.83
N LYS A 132 -5.14 -13.77 -19.10
CA LYS A 132 -4.54 -13.70 -20.43
C LYS A 132 -3.40 -14.73 -20.50
N ASP A 133 -3.29 -15.48 -21.59
CA ASP A 133 -2.22 -16.48 -21.78
C ASP A 133 -2.06 -17.44 -20.58
N SER A 134 -3.19 -17.93 -20.05
CA SER A 134 -3.26 -18.79 -18.85
C SER A 134 -2.65 -18.19 -17.57
N SER A 135 -2.52 -16.86 -17.53
CA SER A 135 -1.96 -16.10 -16.41
C SER A 135 -2.97 -15.09 -15.88
N ASN A 136 -2.99 -14.94 -14.56
CA ASN A 136 -3.80 -13.92 -13.90
C ASN A 136 -3.06 -12.57 -13.88
N PHE A 137 -3.76 -11.52 -14.29
CA PHE A 137 -3.32 -10.14 -14.30
C PHE A 137 -4.20 -9.28 -13.41
N TYR A 138 -3.61 -8.21 -12.87
CA TYR A 138 -4.25 -7.33 -11.90
C TYR A 138 -4.04 -5.88 -12.28
N GLU A 139 -5.11 -5.11 -12.23
CA GLU A 139 -5.14 -3.69 -12.57
C GLU A 139 -5.96 -2.92 -11.54
N LEU A 140 -5.43 -1.79 -11.08
CA LEU A 140 -6.13 -0.93 -10.14
C LEU A 140 -7.31 -0.23 -10.84
N GLN A 141 -8.49 -0.23 -10.22
CA GLN A 141 -9.69 0.38 -10.82
C GLN A 141 -9.79 1.89 -10.62
N THR A 142 -9.22 2.40 -9.54
CA THR A 142 -9.21 3.82 -9.19
C THR A 142 -7.82 4.24 -8.76
N GLN A 143 -7.56 5.55 -8.68
CA GLN A 143 -6.29 6.03 -8.12
C GLN A 143 -6.17 5.62 -6.66
N ALA A 144 -5.01 5.10 -6.26
CA ALA A 144 -4.67 4.85 -4.86
C ALA A 144 -3.56 5.79 -4.38
N GLU A 145 -3.59 6.12 -3.09
CA GLU A 145 -2.45 6.77 -2.46
C GLU A 145 -1.24 5.82 -2.40
N LYS A 146 -0.04 6.40 -2.52
CA LYS A 146 1.23 5.68 -2.49
C LYS A 146 1.96 5.91 -1.18
N ASP A 147 2.54 4.84 -0.63
CA ASP A 147 3.58 4.95 0.39
C ASP A 147 4.86 5.44 -0.30
N LYS A 148 5.36 6.62 0.08
CA LYS A 148 6.56 7.24 -0.54
C LYS A 148 7.81 6.38 -0.42
N GLU A 149 7.98 5.65 0.68
CA GLU A 149 9.14 4.80 0.88
C GLU A 149 9.06 3.59 -0.05
N VAL A 150 7.89 2.95 -0.10
CA VAL A 150 7.60 1.85 -1.04
C VAL A 150 7.79 2.33 -2.48
N GLU A 151 7.22 3.47 -2.85
CA GLU A 151 7.30 4.06 -4.19
C GLU A 151 8.74 4.23 -4.64
N ARG A 152 9.58 4.81 -3.77
CA ARG A 152 11.00 5.03 -4.06
C ARG A 152 11.74 3.71 -4.35
N LYS A 153 11.44 2.64 -3.60
CA LYS A 153 12.05 1.32 -3.82
C LYS A 153 11.48 0.62 -5.05
N ALA A 154 10.16 0.65 -5.22
CA ALA A 154 9.44 -0.02 -6.30
C ALA A 154 9.81 0.57 -7.67
N ASN A 155 10.05 1.87 -7.77
CA ASN A 155 10.45 2.53 -9.02
C ASN A 155 11.74 1.95 -9.64
N LYS A 156 12.62 1.33 -8.85
CA LYS A 156 13.82 0.64 -9.36
C LYS A 156 13.50 -0.62 -10.18
N TYR A 157 12.34 -1.23 -9.92
CA TYR A 157 12.02 -2.58 -10.39
C TYR A 157 10.76 -2.63 -11.28
N ILE A 158 9.82 -1.70 -11.11
CA ILE A 158 8.47 -1.78 -11.71
C ILE A 158 8.50 -1.93 -13.23
N SER A 159 9.40 -1.19 -13.90
CA SER A 159 9.58 -1.21 -15.36
C SER A 159 10.44 -2.38 -15.86
N MET A 160 11.03 -3.17 -14.98
CA MET A 160 11.86 -4.30 -15.37
C MET A 160 10.99 -5.48 -15.85
N PRO A 161 11.44 -6.25 -16.85
CA PRO A 161 10.75 -7.45 -17.29
C PRO A 161 10.79 -8.53 -16.20
N LEU A 162 9.81 -9.43 -16.19
CA LEU A 162 9.70 -10.46 -15.16
C LEU A 162 10.96 -11.34 -15.09
N GLU A 163 11.56 -11.63 -16.24
CA GLU A 163 12.79 -12.40 -16.39
C GLU A 163 13.96 -11.74 -15.67
N TYR A 164 14.05 -10.41 -15.72
CA TYR A 164 15.09 -9.67 -15.00
C TYR A 164 14.87 -9.77 -13.49
N LEU A 165 13.62 -9.60 -13.04
CA LEU A 165 13.29 -9.73 -11.61
C LEU A 165 13.63 -11.14 -11.09
N LEU A 166 13.33 -12.18 -11.87
CA LEU A 166 13.67 -13.56 -11.53
C LEU A 166 15.19 -13.76 -11.48
N ALA A 167 15.92 -13.33 -12.51
CA ALA A 167 17.38 -13.42 -12.56
C ALA A 167 18.05 -12.73 -11.36
N LEU A 168 17.57 -11.54 -11.02
CA LEU A 168 18.02 -10.77 -9.87
C LEU A 168 17.75 -11.47 -8.54
N ILE A 169 16.53 -11.98 -8.36
CA ILE A 169 16.16 -12.71 -7.15
C ILE A 169 17.01 -13.97 -6.99
N TYR A 170 17.25 -14.72 -8.06
CA TYR A 170 17.99 -15.99 -7.98
C TYR A 170 19.47 -15.75 -7.69
N ALA A 171 20.02 -14.62 -8.12
CA ALA A 171 21.38 -14.22 -7.80
C ALA A 171 21.51 -13.74 -6.34
N ARG A 172 20.54 -12.97 -5.84
CA ARG A 172 20.63 -12.33 -4.51
C ARG A 172 20.09 -13.19 -3.36
N TYR A 173 19.16 -14.09 -3.65
CA TYR A 173 18.43 -14.90 -2.67
C TYR A 173 18.36 -16.36 -3.14
N PRO A 174 19.51 -17.06 -3.24
CA PRO A 174 19.56 -18.43 -3.75
C PRO A 174 18.68 -19.40 -2.93
N GLU A 175 18.51 -19.16 -1.63
CA GLU A 175 17.65 -19.95 -0.73
C GLU A 175 16.18 -19.92 -1.18
N MET A 176 15.72 -18.80 -1.75
CA MET A 176 14.35 -18.67 -2.25
C MET A 176 14.11 -19.45 -3.55
N THR A 177 15.15 -20.08 -4.10
CA THR A 177 15.10 -20.80 -5.37
C THR A 177 15.09 -22.32 -5.19
N GLU A 178 15.25 -22.84 -3.97
CA GLU A 178 15.46 -24.28 -3.73
C GLU A 178 14.43 -25.17 -4.43
N LEU A 179 13.14 -24.80 -4.37
CA LEU A 179 12.00 -25.51 -4.97
C LEU A 179 11.65 -25.05 -6.39
N SER A 180 12.52 -24.26 -7.03
CA SER A 180 12.26 -23.72 -8.36
C SER A 180 12.34 -24.80 -9.44
N GLU A 181 11.32 -24.81 -10.30
CA GLU A 181 11.19 -25.67 -11.49
C GLU A 181 11.87 -25.02 -12.73
N ILE A 182 12.33 -23.77 -12.64
CA ILE A 182 12.84 -22.99 -13.79
C ILE A 182 14.30 -22.53 -13.65
N LYS A 183 15.09 -23.15 -12.76
CA LYS A 183 16.48 -22.73 -12.47
C LYS A 183 17.34 -22.59 -13.72
N GLU A 184 17.31 -23.58 -14.63
CA GLU A 184 18.12 -23.54 -15.85
C GLU A 184 17.72 -22.38 -16.76
N LYS A 185 16.41 -22.14 -16.93
CA LYS A 185 15.89 -20.99 -17.69
C LYS A 185 16.32 -19.66 -17.07
N VAL A 186 16.35 -19.57 -15.73
CA VAL A 186 16.79 -18.35 -15.04
C VAL A 186 18.29 -18.13 -15.21
N LYS A 187 19.13 -19.17 -15.30
CA LYS A 187 20.56 -19.01 -15.65
C LYS A 187 20.73 -18.36 -17.03
N GLU A 188 19.89 -18.70 -18.00
CA GLU A 188 19.89 -18.04 -19.32
C GLU A 188 19.55 -16.56 -19.19
N PHE A 189 18.55 -16.21 -18.37
CA PHE A 189 18.21 -14.81 -18.10
C PHE A 189 19.35 -14.06 -17.41
N GLN A 190 20.02 -14.68 -16.44
CA GLN A 190 21.15 -14.08 -15.75
C GLN A 190 22.31 -13.77 -16.70
N LYS A 191 22.63 -14.69 -17.62
CA LYS A 191 23.59 -14.43 -18.71
C LYS A 191 23.12 -13.28 -19.60
N ARG A 192 21.86 -13.30 -20.05
CA ARG A 192 21.31 -12.27 -20.93
C ARG A 192 21.35 -10.86 -20.32
N PHE A 193 21.17 -10.75 -19.01
CA PHE A 193 21.14 -9.48 -18.30
C PHE A 193 22.48 -9.12 -17.62
N ASN A 194 23.55 -9.87 -17.85
CA ASN A 194 24.86 -9.68 -17.22
C ASN A 194 24.78 -9.56 -15.69
N ILE A 195 23.99 -10.43 -15.06
CA ILE A 195 23.87 -10.54 -13.60
C ILE A 195 24.88 -11.56 -13.04
N LEU A 196 25.51 -12.34 -13.92
CA LEU A 196 26.61 -13.27 -13.67
C LEU A 196 27.89 -12.78 -14.36
#